data_AF-A0A815MN47-F1
#
_entry.id   AF-A0A815MN47-F1
#
_cell.length_a   1.000
_cell.length_b   1.000
_cell.length_c   1.000
_cell.angle_alpha   90.00
_cell.angle_beta   90.00
_cell.angle_gamma   90.00
#
_symmetry.space_group_name_H-M   'P 1'
#
loop_
_entity.id
_entity.type
_entity.pdbx_description
1 polymer ?
#
loop_
_entity_poly.entity_id
_entity_poly.type
_entity_poly.pdbx_seq_one_letter_code
_entity_poly.pdbx_strand_id
1 'polypeptide(L)'
;MEIHFEHFPNELLIDILEYLDARDLFYGFWGLNKRFNHILQSLKNISLTMKNDESKLISLFAPQIKRLIVDTCLNIDLTQFPHLHSLILLDLTEIQLRQIQSEFMPHLVYISISPDNKSCILSQLIQRIFSQTLSSLRCVNLGCVRYPVFHMFQSYVLQSITINCTSSITVPYILLASPNLSNLRVHFEENNFNIFYKNPTIPNHPLKYFILSDPYGLLCFKHVDTFLTYMPNLKRIKLNFNCDVLFIQLAKTVATRLIYLNRFDCHIDNTSADAVTSIDEIQQIHPCFVRIKCITGNYGYRIYKTD
;
A
#
# COMPACT_ATOMS: atom_id res chain seq x y z
N MET A 1 6.54 -3.02 47.25
CA MET A 1 5.91 -1.71 47.03
C MET A 1 5.06 -1.87 45.79
N GLU A 2 3.74 -2.00 45.96
CA GLU A 2 2.82 -2.13 44.82
C GLU A 2 2.59 -0.75 44.23
N ILE A 3 2.98 -0.58 42.97
CA ILE A 3 2.68 0.64 42.23
C ILE A 3 1.27 0.47 41.70
N HIS A 4 0.30 1.16 42.30
CA HIS A 4 -1.05 1.19 41.77
C HIS A 4 -1.08 2.08 40.52
N PHE A 5 -1.63 1.54 39.44
CA PHE A 5 -1.77 2.22 38.15
C PHE A 5 -2.44 3.61 38.28
N GLU A 6 -3.40 3.72 39.20
CA GLU A 6 -4.13 4.96 39.48
C GLU A 6 -3.26 6.09 40.04
N HIS A 7 -2.07 5.79 40.58
CA HIS A 7 -1.15 6.79 41.10
C HIS A 7 -0.17 7.34 40.07
N PHE A 8 -0.19 6.82 38.83
CA PHE A 8 0.66 7.40 37.79
C PHE A 8 0.27 8.85 37.48
N PRO A 9 1.21 9.75 37.18
CA PRO A 9 0.93 11.09 36.67
C PRO A 9 0.07 11.06 35.40
N ASN A 10 -0.67 12.15 35.14
CA ASN A 10 -1.57 12.22 33.99
C ASN A 10 -0.81 12.09 32.67
N GLU A 11 0.41 12.61 32.60
CA GLU A 11 1.27 12.56 31.42
C GLU A 11 1.59 11.11 31.05
N LEU A 12 1.99 10.29 32.03
CA LEU A 12 2.27 8.86 31.81
C LEU A 12 1.00 8.10 31.44
N LEU A 13 -0.14 8.44 32.05
CA LEU A 13 -1.41 7.80 31.72
C LEU A 13 -1.84 8.13 30.29
N ILE A 14 -1.71 9.39 29.85
CA ILE A 14 -1.99 9.79 28.47
C ILE A 14 -1.10 8.99 27.51
N ASP A 15 0.21 8.99 27.76
CA ASP A 15 1.17 8.28 26.91
C ASP A 15 0.83 6.79 26.80
N ILE A 16 0.44 6.13 27.90
CA ILE A 16 0.03 4.71 27.89
C ILE A 16 -1.27 4.50 27.14
N LEU A 17 -2.29 5.32 27.41
CA LEU A 17 -3.64 5.15 26.88
C LEU A 17 -3.72 5.49 25.38
N GLU A 18 -2.87 6.36 24.83
CA GLU A 18 -2.83 6.63 23.38
C GLU A 18 -2.43 5.39 22.55
N TYR A 19 -1.82 4.36 23.14
CA TYR A 19 -1.52 3.10 22.45
C TYR A 19 -2.72 2.15 22.34
N LEU A 20 -3.80 2.40 23.08
CA LEU A 20 -4.98 1.54 23.11
C LEU A 20 -6.00 1.96 22.06
N ASP A 21 -6.78 0.99 21.56
CA ASP A 21 -7.93 1.28 20.70
C ASP A 21 -9.03 1.96 21.53
N ALA A 22 -9.80 2.86 20.90
CA ALA A 22 -10.89 3.58 21.54
C ALA A 22 -11.90 2.63 22.23
N ARG A 23 -12.08 1.42 21.68
CA ARG A 23 -12.93 0.39 22.28
C ARG A 23 -12.41 -0.02 23.65
N ASP A 24 -11.12 -0.30 23.77
CA ASP A 24 -10.50 -0.72 25.02
C ASP A 24 -10.49 0.43 26.03
N LEU A 25 -10.29 1.67 25.56
CA LEU A 25 -10.43 2.86 26.37
C LEU A 25 -11.84 3.01 26.96
N PHE A 26 -12.86 2.83 26.12
CA PHE A 26 -14.24 2.93 26.54
C PHE A 26 -14.61 1.84 27.54
N TYR A 27 -14.41 0.56 27.20
CA TYR A 27 -14.84 -0.53 28.07
C TYR A 27 -13.95 -0.75 29.29
N GLY A 28 -12.66 -0.40 29.21
CA GLY A 28 -11.71 -0.57 30.29
C GLY A 28 -11.67 0.58 31.28
N PHE A 29 -11.83 1.82 30.82
CA PHE A 29 -11.50 3.01 31.63
C PHE A 29 -12.63 4.04 31.75
N TRP A 30 -13.59 4.06 30.82
CA TRP A 30 -14.67 5.03 30.88
C TRP A 30 -15.61 4.75 32.04
N GLY A 31 -15.90 5.78 32.83
CA GLY A 31 -16.79 5.69 33.99
C GLY A 31 -16.13 5.15 35.26
N LEU A 32 -14.84 4.76 35.24
CA LEU A 32 -14.12 4.33 36.45
C LEU A 32 -14.07 5.43 37.50
N ASN A 33 -13.58 6.62 37.11
CA ASN A 33 -13.61 7.81 37.95
C ASN A 33 -13.51 9.09 37.09
N LYS A 34 -13.73 10.25 37.72
CA LYS A 34 -13.69 11.54 37.04
C LYS A 34 -12.33 11.85 36.39
N ARG A 35 -11.25 11.40 37.01
CA ARG A 35 -9.89 11.65 36.52
C ARG A 35 -9.65 10.89 35.22
N PHE A 36 -9.97 9.60 35.14
CA PHE A 36 -9.85 8.83 33.90
C PHE A 36 -10.74 9.40 32.81
N ASN A 37 -12.00 9.76 33.11
CA ASN A 37 -12.87 10.38 32.11
C ASN A 37 -12.26 11.67 31.54
N HIS A 38 -11.66 12.51 32.38
CA HIS A 38 -10.98 13.72 31.94
C HIS A 38 -9.74 13.42 31.09
N ILE A 39 -8.93 12.44 31.49
CA ILE A 39 -7.75 11.99 30.73
C ILE A 39 -8.19 11.49 29.36
N LEU A 40 -9.19 10.61 29.30
CA LEU A 40 -9.73 10.06 28.05
C LEU A 40 -10.25 11.16 27.13
N GLN A 41 -10.92 12.18 27.67
CA GLN A 41 -11.38 13.35 26.91
C GLN A 41 -10.24 14.29 26.44
N SER A 42 -9.02 14.11 26.96
CA SER A 42 -7.86 14.94 26.59
C SER A 42 -6.97 14.31 25.52
N LEU A 43 -7.18 13.02 25.20
CA LEU A 43 -6.40 12.29 24.20
C LEU A 43 -6.59 12.91 22.80
N LYS A 44 -5.53 12.90 21.98
CA LYS A 44 -5.53 13.60 20.69
C LYS A 44 -5.32 12.69 19.49
N ASN A 45 -4.89 11.45 19.70
CA ASN A 45 -4.47 10.55 18.62
C ASN A 45 -5.13 9.18 18.76
N ILE A 46 -6.44 9.14 18.90
CA ILE A 46 -7.14 7.88 19.12
C ILE A 46 -7.28 7.09 17.79
N SER A 47 -7.05 5.78 17.88
CA SER A 47 -7.40 4.82 16.84
C SER A 47 -8.70 4.11 17.22
N LEU A 48 -9.58 3.87 16.25
CA LEU A 48 -10.78 3.07 16.43
C LEU A 48 -10.88 1.99 15.35
N THR A 49 -11.12 0.75 15.79
CA THR A 49 -11.43 -0.39 14.92
C THR A 49 -12.88 -0.81 15.10
N MET A 50 -13.75 -0.32 14.20
CA MET A 50 -15.17 -0.59 14.22
C MET A 50 -15.50 -1.97 13.66
N LYS A 51 -16.13 -2.81 14.48
CA LYS A 51 -16.63 -4.14 14.06
C LYS A 51 -18.16 -4.23 14.10
N ASN A 52 -18.78 -3.44 14.98
CA ASN A 52 -20.20 -3.46 15.26
C ASN A 52 -20.73 -2.01 15.37
N ASP A 53 -21.99 -1.83 15.74
CA ASP A 53 -22.52 -0.52 16.14
C ASP A 53 -21.82 -0.05 17.43
N GLU A 54 -21.14 1.09 17.33
CA GLU A 54 -20.39 1.73 18.41
C GLU A 54 -20.87 3.17 18.65
N SER A 55 -22.13 3.47 18.35
CA SER A 55 -22.74 4.80 18.49
C SER A 55 -22.43 5.52 19.82
N LYS A 56 -22.42 4.80 20.95
CA LYS A 56 -22.07 5.36 22.27
C LYS A 56 -20.59 5.76 22.41
N LEU A 57 -19.69 4.99 21.81
CA LEU A 57 -18.26 5.30 21.81
C LEU A 57 -17.99 6.47 20.87
N ILE A 58 -18.59 6.44 19.68
CA ILE A 58 -18.43 7.49 18.67
C ILE A 58 -18.91 8.83 19.23
N SER A 59 -20.05 8.88 19.91
CA SER A 59 -20.54 10.13 20.51
C SER A 59 -19.59 10.76 21.55
N LEU A 60 -18.68 9.96 22.12
CA LEU A 60 -17.69 10.42 23.10
C LEU A 60 -16.34 10.78 22.45
N PHE A 61 -15.89 9.96 21.49
CA PHE A 61 -14.50 10.00 21.00
C PHE A 61 -14.35 10.48 19.56
N ALA A 62 -15.42 10.63 18.78
CA ALA A 62 -15.31 10.91 17.34
C ALA A 62 -14.40 12.10 16.97
N PRO A 63 -14.42 13.25 17.69
CA PRO A 63 -13.51 14.35 17.40
C PRO A 63 -12.02 14.03 17.62
N GLN A 64 -11.69 13.02 18.43
CA GLN A 64 -10.31 12.65 18.77
C GLN A 64 -9.77 11.50 17.91
N ILE A 65 -10.64 10.84 17.15
CA ILE A 65 -10.28 9.71 16.30
C ILE A 65 -9.54 10.22 15.06
N LYS A 66 -8.25 9.87 14.97
CA LYS A 66 -7.40 10.18 13.81
C LYS A 66 -7.22 9.00 12.88
N ARG A 67 -7.40 7.79 13.39
CA ARG A 67 -7.31 6.55 12.62
C ARG A 67 -8.59 5.75 12.81
N LEU A 68 -9.25 5.44 11.69
CA LEU A 68 -10.46 4.65 11.68
C LEU A 68 -10.25 3.43 10.78
N ILE A 69 -10.57 2.25 11.32
CA ILE A 69 -10.68 1.00 10.58
C ILE A 69 -12.14 0.56 10.67
N VAL A 70 -12.79 0.39 9.53
CA VAL A 70 -14.15 -0.12 9.41
C VAL A 70 -14.09 -1.56 8.92
N ASP A 71 -14.30 -2.48 9.85
CA ASP A 71 -14.33 -3.93 9.67
C ASP A 71 -15.77 -4.42 9.90
N THR A 72 -16.71 -3.83 9.14
CA THR A 72 -18.12 -4.14 9.21
C THR A 72 -18.84 -3.66 7.96
N CYS A 73 -19.95 -4.31 7.61
CA CYS A 73 -20.82 -3.91 6.51
C CYS A 73 -21.82 -2.80 6.88
N LEU A 74 -21.77 -2.31 8.14
CA LEU A 74 -22.63 -1.25 8.61
C LEU A 74 -22.30 0.09 7.94
N ASN A 75 -23.35 0.84 7.58
CA ASN A 75 -23.22 2.20 7.09
C ASN A 75 -22.86 3.14 8.24
N ILE A 76 -21.57 3.39 8.38
CA ILE A 76 -21.04 4.36 9.33
C ILE A 76 -21.04 5.74 8.66
N ASP A 77 -21.58 6.72 9.38
CA ASP A 77 -21.49 8.11 8.97
C ASP A 77 -20.10 8.66 9.25
N LEU A 78 -19.30 8.73 8.19
CA LEU A 78 -17.90 9.14 8.28
C LEU A 78 -17.73 10.64 8.56
N THR A 79 -18.80 11.45 8.45
CA THR A 79 -18.76 12.89 8.73
C THR A 79 -18.55 13.22 10.21
N GLN A 80 -18.76 12.24 11.10
CA GLN A 80 -18.54 12.38 12.53
C GLN A 80 -17.07 12.47 12.93
N PHE A 81 -16.14 12.17 12.01
CA PHE A 81 -14.69 12.12 12.26
C PHE A 81 -13.94 13.25 11.53
N PRO A 82 -14.10 14.53 11.95
CA PRO A 82 -13.58 15.68 11.21
C PRO A 82 -12.04 15.77 11.17
N HIS A 83 -11.36 15.10 12.11
CA HIS A 83 -9.90 15.11 12.24
C HIS A 83 -9.25 13.82 11.73
N LEU A 84 -9.95 13.06 10.89
CA LEU A 84 -9.46 11.79 10.39
C LEU A 84 -8.23 11.97 9.48
N HIS A 85 -7.15 11.25 9.79
CA HIS A 85 -5.91 11.22 9.01
C HIS A 85 -5.73 9.91 8.25
N SER A 86 -6.29 8.81 8.78
CA SER A 86 -6.17 7.47 8.22
C SER A 86 -7.51 6.77 8.22
N LEU A 87 -7.96 6.32 7.05
CA LEU A 87 -9.19 5.56 6.87
C LEU A 87 -8.90 4.20 6.22
N ILE A 88 -9.33 3.12 6.85
CA ILE A 88 -9.28 1.76 6.28
C ILE A 88 -10.72 1.25 6.21
N LEU A 89 -11.17 0.88 5.01
CA LEU A 89 -12.51 0.34 4.77
C LEU A 89 -12.37 -1.08 4.22
N LEU A 90 -12.89 -2.06 4.96
CA LEU A 90 -12.93 -3.43 4.45
C LEU A 90 -14.10 -3.61 3.49
N ASP A 91 -15.26 -3.05 3.82
CA ASP A 91 -16.43 -3.01 2.92
C ASP A 91 -16.84 -1.55 2.66
N LEU A 92 -16.46 -1.02 1.50
CA LEU A 92 -16.82 0.32 1.04
C LEU A 92 -18.24 0.34 0.47
N THR A 93 -19.12 1.09 1.12
CA THR A 93 -20.49 1.32 0.64
C THR A 93 -20.59 2.58 -0.24
N GLU A 94 -21.66 2.70 -1.03
CA GLU A 94 -21.90 3.92 -1.83
C GLU A 94 -22.09 5.18 -0.96
N ILE A 95 -22.69 5.02 0.22
CA ILE A 95 -22.90 6.12 1.17
C ILE A 95 -21.54 6.62 1.67
N GLN A 96 -20.69 5.70 2.14
CA GLN A 96 -19.33 6.03 2.57
C GLN A 96 -18.51 6.64 1.44
N LEU A 97 -18.61 6.10 0.22
CA LEU A 97 -17.97 6.69 -0.95
C LEU A 97 -18.39 8.16 -1.11
N ARG A 98 -19.68 8.49 -1.01
CA ARG A 98 -20.15 9.88 -1.09
C ARG A 98 -19.59 10.76 0.02
N GLN A 99 -19.30 10.23 1.20
CA GLN A 99 -18.75 10.97 2.34
C GLN A 99 -17.22 11.17 2.26
N ILE A 100 -16.50 10.36 1.48
CA ILE A 100 -15.06 10.55 1.23
C ILE A 100 -14.87 11.76 0.31
N GLN A 101 -14.78 12.93 0.93
CA GLN A 101 -14.58 14.24 0.30
C GLN A 101 -13.73 15.13 1.22
N SER A 102 -13.03 16.12 0.65
CA SER A 102 -12.19 17.05 1.43
C SER A 102 -12.98 17.94 2.38
N GLU A 103 -14.25 18.22 2.09
CA GLU A 103 -15.11 19.00 2.98
C GLU A 103 -15.28 18.32 4.35
N PHE A 104 -15.49 17.00 4.35
CA PHE A 104 -15.71 16.23 5.58
C PHE A 104 -14.42 15.70 6.20
N MET A 105 -13.38 15.48 5.39
CA MET A 105 -12.10 14.92 5.84
C MET A 105 -10.90 15.69 5.27
N PRO A 106 -10.73 16.98 5.63
CA PRO A 106 -9.68 17.83 5.05
C PRO A 106 -8.27 17.35 5.39
N HIS A 107 -8.12 16.56 6.44
CA HIS A 107 -6.83 16.07 6.95
C HIS A 107 -6.50 14.63 6.54
N LEU A 108 -7.29 14.01 5.65
CA LEU A 108 -7.07 12.62 5.26
C LEU A 108 -5.76 12.46 4.49
N VAL A 109 -4.80 11.74 5.08
CA VAL A 109 -3.46 11.49 4.50
C VAL A 109 -3.36 10.08 3.93
N TYR A 110 -4.09 9.12 4.51
CA TYR A 110 -4.05 7.71 4.14
C TYR A 110 -5.46 7.13 3.95
N ILE A 111 -5.65 6.41 2.85
CA ILE A 111 -6.84 5.59 2.63
C ILE A 111 -6.46 4.18 2.19
N SER A 112 -7.15 3.17 2.71
CA SER A 112 -7.01 1.77 2.29
C SER A 112 -8.38 1.13 2.09
N ILE A 113 -8.53 0.43 0.97
CA ILE A 113 -9.74 -0.31 0.61
C ILE A 113 -9.38 -1.79 0.47
N SER A 114 -10.22 -2.69 0.99
CA SER A 114 -10.03 -4.15 0.81
C SER A 114 -10.14 -4.54 -0.67
N PRO A 115 -9.37 -5.55 -1.14
CA PRO A 115 -9.49 -6.09 -2.49
C PRO A 115 -10.89 -6.60 -2.86
N ASP A 116 -11.71 -7.02 -1.88
CA ASP A 116 -13.03 -7.64 -2.12
C ASP A 116 -14.13 -6.65 -2.53
N ASN A 117 -13.79 -5.36 -2.62
CA ASN A 117 -14.76 -4.32 -2.94
C ASN A 117 -15.24 -4.34 -4.39
N LYS A 118 -16.50 -3.93 -4.59
CA LYS A 118 -17.12 -3.86 -5.92
C LYS A 118 -16.35 -2.91 -6.84
N SER A 119 -16.00 -3.38 -8.03
CA SER A 119 -15.19 -2.63 -9.00
C SER A 119 -15.78 -1.28 -9.41
N CYS A 120 -17.11 -1.16 -9.53
CA CYS A 120 -17.78 0.08 -9.93
C CYS A 120 -17.61 1.21 -8.89
N ILE A 121 -17.71 0.89 -7.61
CA ILE A 121 -17.52 1.84 -6.49
C ILE A 121 -16.04 2.26 -6.45
N LEU A 122 -15.13 1.30 -6.62
CA LEU A 122 -13.71 1.57 -6.62
C LEU A 122 -13.27 2.50 -7.76
N SER A 123 -13.83 2.34 -8.97
CA SER A 123 -13.55 3.26 -10.10
C SER A 123 -13.92 4.71 -9.79
N GLN A 124 -15.05 4.93 -9.11
CA GLN A 124 -15.46 6.28 -8.69
C GLN A 124 -14.53 6.85 -7.62
N LEU A 125 -14.06 6.02 -6.67
CA LEU A 125 -13.09 6.45 -5.68
C LEU A 125 -11.75 6.82 -6.33
N ILE A 126 -11.25 6.01 -7.26
CA ILE A 126 -10.04 6.29 -8.03
C ILE A 126 -10.18 7.63 -8.76
N GLN A 127 -11.30 7.86 -9.44
CA GLN A 127 -11.54 9.14 -10.10
C GLN A 127 -11.38 10.32 -9.14
N ARG A 128 -11.94 10.23 -7.92
CA ARG A 128 -11.81 11.29 -6.90
C ARG A 128 -10.39 11.48 -6.39
N ILE A 129 -9.71 10.37 -6.10
CA ILE A 129 -8.31 10.39 -5.62
C ILE A 129 -7.41 11.10 -6.62
N PHE A 130 -7.58 10.81 -7.92
CA PHE A 130 -6.73 11.35 -8.96
C PHE A 130 -7.21 12.71 -9.50
N SER A 131 -8.45 13.12 -9.25
CA SER A 131 -8.97 14.46 -9.61
C SER A 131 -8.65 15.55 -8.58
N GLN A 132 -7.78 15.26 -7.61
CA GLN A 132 -7.31 16.19 -6.57
C GLN A 132 -8.40 16.70 -5.62
N THR A 133 -9.54 16.01 -5.51
CA THR A 133 -10.57 16.39 -4.53
C THR A 133 -10.13 16.15 -3.09
N LEU A 134 -9.11 15.30 -2.88
CA LEU A 134 -8.53 14.99 -1.57
C LEU A 134 -7.10 15.56 -1.48
N SER A 135 -7.00 16.86 -1.18
CA SER A 135 -5.76 17.65 -1.26
C SER A 135 -4.67 17.23 -0.27
N SER A 136 -5.02 16.57 0.83
CA SER A 136 -4.06 16.09 1.85
C SER A 136 -3.59 14.64 1.63
N LEU A 137 -4.20 13.94 0.67
CA LEU A 137 -4.01 12.49 0.49
C LEU A 137 -2.65 12.20 -0.12
N ARG A 138 -1.81 11.45 0.61
CA ARG A 138 -0.43 11.12 0.18
C ARG A 138 -0.26 9.63 -0.11
N CYS A 139 -1.02 8.80 0.58
CA CYS A 139 -0.84 7.35 0.58
C CYS A 139 -2.16 6.65 0.33
N VAL A 140 -2.19 5.74 -0.64
CA VAL A 140 -3.40 4.99 -0.99
C VAL A 140 -3.10 3.50 -1.12
N ASN A 141 -4.03 2.68 -0.65
CA ASN A 141 -4.12 1.27 -0.97
C ASN A 141 -5.48 1.00 -1.62
N LEU A 142 -5.47 0.71 -2.91
CA LEU A 142 -6.68 0.72 -3.75
C LEU A 142 -7.39 -0.64 -3.82
N GLY A 143 -6.88 -1.69 -3.17
CA GLY A 143 -7.45 -3.04 -3.35
C GLY A 143 -7.29 -3.51 -4.81
N CYS A 144 -8.28 -4.26 -5.32
CA CYS A 144 -8.23 -4.90 -6.65
C CYS A 144 -8.87 -4.05 -7.76
N VAL A 145 -8.05 -3.55 -8.68
CA VAL A 145 -8.45 -2.72 -9.82
C VAL A 145 -8.38 -3.52 -11.11
N ARG A 146 -9.55 -3.81 -11.68
CA ARG A 146 -9.67 -4.54 -12.96
C ARG A 146 -9.56 -3.64 -14.19
N TYR A 147 -10.04 -2.41 -14.10
CA TYR A 147 -10.10 -1.47 -15.23
C TYR A 147 -9.47 -0.12 -14.85
N PRO A 148 -8.23 0.15 -15.29
CA PRO A 148 -7.54 1.39 -14.93
C PRO A 148 -8.19 2.62 -15.60
N VAL A 149 -8.85 3.48 -14.81
CA VAL A 149 -9.38 4.79 -15.25
C VAL A 149 -8.37 5.93 -14.99
N PHE A 150 -7.11 5.60 -14.71
CA PHE A 150 -6.07 6.58 -14.34
C PHE A 150 -5.73 7.57 -15.45
N HIS A 151 -5.96 7.21 -16.72
CA HIS A 151 -5.50 7.99 -17.88
C HIS A 151 -6.17 9.37 -18.03
N MET A 152 -7.25 9.64 -17.31
CA MET A 152 -8.00 10.90 -17.42
C MET A 152 -7.61 11.94 -16.37
N PHE A 153 -6.83 11.57 -15.34
CA PHE A 153 -6.63 12.41 -14.16
C PHE A 153 -5.18 12.40 -13.67
N GLN A 154 -4.77 13.46 -12.98
CA GLN A 154 -3.43 13.59 -12.42
C GLN A 154 -3.47 14.11 -10.98
N SER A 155 -2.77 13.41 -10.09
CA SER A 155 -2.55 13.83 -8.71
C SER A 155 -1.08 14.07 -8.43
N TYR A 156 -0.74 15.30 -8.04
CA TYR A 156 0.61 15.71 -7.68
C TYR A 156 0.92 15.52 -6.19
N VAL A 157 -0.08 15.17 -5.38
CA VAL A 157 0.08 15.02 -3.92
C VAL A 157 0.41 13.58 -3.53
N LEU A 158 0.03 12.60 -4.36
CA LEU A 158 0.27 11.19 -4.08
C LEU A 158 1.77 10.86 -4.08
N GLN A 159 2.20 10.23 -2.98
CA GLN A 159 3.58 9.83 -2.73
C GLN A 159 3.74 8.31 -2.65
N SER A 160 2.69 7.58 -2.28
CA SER A 160 2.70 6.12 -2.16
C SER A 160 1.40 5.49 -2.65
N ILE A 161 1.51 4.50 -3.54
CA ILE A 161 0.37 3.73 -4.06
C ILE A 161 0.63 2.24 -3.85
N THR A 162 -0.33 1.54 -3.26
CA THR A 162 -0.45 0.07 -3.28
C THR A 162 -1.70 -0.32 -4.04
N ILE A 163 -1.57 -1.30 -4.93
CA ILE A 163 -2.67 -1.73 -5.78
C ILE A 163 -2.51 -3.21 -6.14
N ASN A 164 -3.64 -3.90 -6.19
CA ASN A 164 -3.75 -5.18 -6.87
C ASN A 164 -4.36 -4.90 -8.24
N CYS A 165 -3.76 -5.38 -9.33
CA CYS A 165 -4.24 -5.10 -10.67
C CYS A 165 -4.19 -6.35 -11.54
N THR A 166 -5.12 -6.42 -12.49
CA THR A 166 -5.22 -7.55 -13.42
C THR A 166 -4.55 -7.28 -14.77
N SER A 167 -3.94 -6.10 -14.96
CA SER A 167 -3.39 -5.67 -16.26
C SER A 167 -2.09 -4.90 -16.10
N SER A 168 -1.07 -5.29 -16.87
CA SER A 168 0.28 -4.70 -16.84
C SER A 168 0.30 -3.23 -17.25
N ILE A 169 -0.66 -2.77 -18.05
CA ILE A 169 -0.79 -1.36 -18.45
C ILE A 169 -1.18 -0.43 -17.30
N THR A 170 -1.66 -0.99 -16.18
CA THR A 170 -1.99 -0.22 -14.98
C THR A 170 -0.77 0.52 -14.43
N VAL A 171 0.40 -0.12 -14.44
CA VAL A 171 1.66 0.47 -13.94
C VAL A 171 2.01 1.76 -14.68
N PRO A 172 2.14 1.77 -16.03
CA PRO A 172 2.44 3.00 -16.74
C PRO A 172 1.39 4.09 -16.53
N TYR A 173 0.10 3.75 -16.48
CA TYR A 173 -0.93 4.77 -16.23
C TYR A 173 -0.86 5.38 -14.83
N ILE A 174 -0.50 4.61 -13.80
CA ILE A 174 -0.29 5.15 -12.45
C ILE A 174 0.88 6.14 -12.45
N LEU A 175 1.98 5.79 -13.10
CA LEU A 175 3.16 6.66 -13.19
C LEU A 175 2.82 7.99 -13.90
N LEU A 176 1.99 7.95 -14.95
CA LEU A 176 1.52 9.17 -15.62
C LEU A 176 0.56 10.00 -14.76
N ALA A 177 -0.31 9.32 -14.03
CA ALA A 177 -1.33 9.94 -13.19
C ALA A 177 -0.77 10.45 -11.85
N SER A 178 0.46 10.07 -11.46
CA SER A 178 1.08 10.50 -10.20
C SER A 178 2.55 10.89 -10.36
N PRO A 179 2.85 12.06 -10.94
CA PRO A 179 4.22 12.46 -11.27
C PRO A 179 5.17 12.56 -10.07
N ASN A 180 4.66 12.81 -8.87
CA ASN A 180 5.44 12.91 -7.63
C ASN A 180 5.51 11.59 -6.84
N LEU A 181 5.06 10.48 -7.43
CA LEU A 181 5.03 9.19 -6.77
C LEU A 181 6.44 8.74 -6.40
N SER A 182 6.64 8.43 -5.13
CA SER A 182 7.93 7.97 -4.59
C SER A 182 7.98 6.48 -4.34
N ASN A 183 6.82 5.87 -4.05
CA ASN A 183 6.66 4.46 -3.73
C ASN A 183 5.47 3.87 -4.49
N LEU A 184 5.72 2.76 -5.18
CA LEU A 184 4.70 2.00 -5.88
C LEU A 184 4.82 0.52 -5.54
N ARG A 185 3.74 -0.06 -5.03
CA ARG A 185 3.59 -1.51 -4.82
C ARG A 185 2.47 -2.04 -5.69
N VAL A 186 2.79 -3.05 -6.50
CA VAL A 186 1.85 -3.64 -7.45
C VAL A 186 1.82 -5.14 -7.24
N HIS A 187 0.62 -5.64 -7.00
CA HIS A 187 0.33 -7.06 -6.98
C HIS A 187 -0.49 -7.44 -8.22
N PHE A 188 -0.09 -8.48 -8.93
CA PHE A 188 -0.85 -8.98 -10.07
C PHE A 188 -1.73 -10.14 -9.63
N GLU A 189 -3.04 -9.95 -9.76
CA GLU A 189 -4.08 -10.93 -9.44
C GLU A 189 -4.88 -11.22 -10.72
N GLU A 190 -5.32 -12.48 -10.88
CA GLU A 190 -6.20 -12.93 -11.96
C GLU A 190 -5.65 -12.89 -13.41
N ASN A 191 -6.10 -13.86 -14.22
CA ASN A 191 -5.64 -14.14 -15.59
C ASN A 191 -6.36 -13.30 -16.66
N ASN A 192 -6.55 -11.98 -16.45
CA ASN A 192 -7.20 -11.15 -17.47
C ASN A 192 -6.18 -10.60 -18.47
N PHE A 193 -5.89 -11.41 -19.49
CA PHE A 193 -5.07 -11.05 -20.64
C PHE A 193 -5.75 -9.98 -21.51
N ASN A 194 -5.66 -8.73 -21.09
CA ASN A 194 -5.90 -7.62 -22.00
C ASN A 194 -4.55 -7.21 -22.63
N ILE A 195 -4.31 -7.77 -23.82
CA ILE A 195 -3.24 -7.38 -24.73
C ILE A 195 -3.61 -6.00 -25.29
N PHE A 196 -3.13 -4.93 -24.66
CA PHE A 196 -3.27 -3.59 -25.24
C PHE A 196 -1.98 -3.13 -25.90
N TYR A 197 -2.18 -2.62 -27.12
CA TYR A 197 -1.17 -2.20 -28.07
C TYR A 197 -0.81 -0.74 -27.79
N LYS A 198 0.49 -0.51 -27.59
CA LYS A 198 1.15 0.80 -27.39
C LYS A 198 1.12 1.29 -25.94
N ASN A 199 2.09 0.77 -25.21
CA ASN A 199 2.66 1.39 -24.02
C ASN A 199 2.79 2.92 -24.18
N PRO A 200 2.27 3.71 -23.23
CA PRO A 200 2.44 5.15 -23.31
C PRO A 200 3.91 5.52 -23.14
N THR A 201 4.31 6.63 -23.77
CA THR A 201 5.64 7.20 -23.57
C THR A 201 5.66 7.87 -22.21
N ILE A 202 6.39 7.30 -21.26
CA ILE A 202 6.55 7.86 -19.92
C ILE A 202 7.96 8.43 -19.82
N PRO A 203 8.10 9.75 -19.60
CA PRO A 203 9.41 10.33 -19.33
C PRO A 203 9.89 9.86 -17.94
N ASN A 204 11.20 9.58 -17.84
CA ASN A 204 11.95 9.15 -16.64
C ASN A 204 11.30 9.53 -15.30
N HIS A 205 10.44 8.65 -14.78
CA HIS A 205 9.64 8.93 -13.59
C HIS A 205 10.56 9.02 -12.34
N PRO A 206 10.30 9.94 -11.39
CA PRO A 206 11.13 10.11 -10.18
C PRO A 206 10.89 9.03 -9.10
N LEU A 207 10.35 7.86 -9.48
CA LEU A 207 10.01 6.81 -8.54
C LEU A 207 11.28 6.30 -7.84
N LYS A 208 11.23 6.15 -6.51
CA LYS A 208 12.39 5.73 -5.70
C LYS A 208 12.28 4.27 -5.25
N TYR A 209 11.06 3.80 -5.02
CA TYR A 209 10.78 2.48 -4.48
C TYR A 209 9.71 1.77 -5.30
N PHE A 210 10.03 0.56 -5.77
CA PHE A 210 9.10 -0.27 -6.52
C PHE A 210 9.05 -1.68 -5.96
N ILE A 211 7.84 -2.19 -5.74
CA ILE A 211 7.60 -3.57 -5.32
C ILE A 211 6.67 -4.20 -6.34
N LEU A 212 7.15 -5.25 -7.01
CA LEU A 212 6.38 -6.05 -7.94
C LEU A 212 6.13 -7.44 -7.35
N SER A 213 4.89 -7.90 -7.38
CA SER A 213 4.53 -9.25 -6.95
C SER A 213 3.52 -9.87 -7.90
N ASP A 214 3.91 -10.95 -8.56
CA ASP A 214 3.13 -11.71 -9.53
C ASP A 214 3.28 -13.21 -9.21
N PRO A 215 2.53 -13.72 -8.21
CA PRO A 215 2.64 -15.11 -7.77
C PRO A 215 2.03 -16.09 -8.79
N TYR A 216 1.26 -15.60 -9.76
CA TYR A 216 0.57 -16.42 -10.75
C TYR A 216 1.32 -16.51 -12.09
N GLY A 217 2.46 -15.81 -12.23
CA GLY A 217 3.28 -15.84 -13.45
C GLY A 217 2.59 -15.18 -14.65
N LEU A 218 1.82 -14.13 -14.41
CA LEU A 218 1.11 -13.35 -15.44
C LEU A 218 2.06 -12.46 -16.25
N LEU A 219 3.20 -12.10 -15.67
CA LEU A 219 4.19 -11.23 -16.27
C LEU A 219 5.37 -12.03 -16.83
N CYS A 220 5.63 -11.84 -18.13
CA CYS A 220 6.92 -12.19 -18.70
C CYS A 220 7.99 -11.10 -18.47
N PHE A 221 9.24 -11.47 -18.71
CA PHE A 221 10.41 -10.58 -18.61
C PHE A 221 10.24 -9.26 -19.37
N LYS A 222 9.60 -9.26 -20.55
CA LYS A 222 9.39 -8.03 -21.33
C LYS A 222 8.55 -6.99 -20.60
N HIS A 223 7.59 -7.41 -19.77
CA HIS A 223 6.79 -6.49 -18.96
C HIS A 223 7.65 -5.84 -17.88
N VAL A 224 8.43 -6.65 -17.16
CA VAL A 224 9.35 -6.15 -16.11
C VAL A 224 10.36 -5.20 -16.73
N ASP A 225 11.00 -5.62 -17.83
CA ASP A 225 11.92 -4.80 -18.61
C ASP A 225 11.27 -3.45 -18.94
N THR A 226 10.09 -3.45 -19.56
CA THR A 226 9.32 -2.23 -19.86
C THR A 226 9.09 -1.37 -18.62
N PHE A 227 8.69 -1.93 -17.49
CA PHE A 227 8.49 -1.15 -16.28
C PHE A 227 9.79 -0.44 -15.86
N LEU A 228 10.93 -1.14 -15.91
CA LEU A 228 12.22 -0.57 -15.56
C LEU A 228 12.64 0.60 -16.46
N THR A 229 12.21 0.68 -17.73
CA THR A 229 12.50 1.86 -18.57
C THR A 229 11.83 3.13 -18.05
N TYR A 230 10.65 3.00 -17.43
CA TYR A 230 9.88 4.14 -16.96
C TYR A 230 10.43 4.74 -15.66
N MET A 231 11.22 3.98 -14.90
CA MET A 231 11.69 4.36 -13.57
C MET A 231 13.21 4.18 -13.41
N PRO A 232 14.04 4.87 -14.21
CA PRO A 232 15.50 4.73 -14.15
C PRO A 232 16.10 5.21 -12.82
N ASN A 233 15.37 6.02 -12.06
CA ASN A 233 15.82 6.64 -10.81
C ASN A 233 15.56 5.78 -9.55
N LEU A 234 15.17 4.51 -9.72
CA LEU A 234 14.89 3.63 -8.59
C LEU A 234 16.12 3.47 -7.69
N LYS A 235 15.88 3.61 -6.39
CA LYS A 235 16.86 3.33 -5.34
C LYS A 235 16.67 1.94 -4.76
N ARG A 236 15.42 1.47 -4.64
CA ARG A 236 15.13 0.12 -4.19
C ARG A 236 14.07 -0.55 -5.06
N ILE A 237 14.29 -1.83 -5.31
CA ILE A 237 13.33 -2.68 -6.00
C ILE A 237 13.17 -4.01 -5.26
N LYS A 238 11.93 -4.49 -5.16
CA LYS A 238 11.61 -5.86 -4.77
C LYS A 238 10.86 -6.55 -5.90
N LEU A 239 11.39 -7.66 -6.39
CA LEU A 239 10.78 -8.44 -7.46
C LEU A 239 10.35 -9.81 -6.93
N ASN A 240 9.09 -10.17 -7.11
CA ASN A 240 8.55 -11.48 -6.81
C ASN A 240 7.70 -11.97 -7.99
N PHE A 241 8.27 -12.80 -8.88
CA PHE A 241 7.56 -13.26 -10.09
C PHE A 241 8.26 -14.47 -10.74
N ASN A 242 7.54 -15.13 -11.66
CA ASN A 242 8.08 -16.21 -12.47
C ASN A 242 8.85 -15.64 -13.67
N CYS A 243 10.15 -15.95 -13.77
CA CYS A 243 11.00 -15.45 -14.83
C CYS A 243 11.14 -16.49 -15.95
N ASP A 244 10.66 -16.13 -17.14
CA ASP A 244 10.68 -16.91 -18.38
C ASP A 244 12.01 -16.83 -19.14
N VAL A 245 12.99 -16.10 -18.60
CA VAL A 245 14.35 -15.98 -19.15
C VAL A 245 15.39 -16.37 -18.11
N LEU A 246 16.65 -16.54 -18.53
CA LEU A 246 17.75 -16.80 -17.61
C LEU A 246 17.90 -15.64 -16.62
N PHE A 247 18.04 -15.96 -15.32
CA PHE A 247 18.14 -14.94 -14.27
C PHE A 247 19.28 -13.94 -14.51
N ILE A 248 20.40 -14.41 -15.07
CA ILE A 248 21.53 -13.54 -15.42
C ILE A 248 21.14 -12.42 -16.41
N GLN A 249 20.21 -12.69 -17.32
CA GLN A 249 19.71 -11.68 -18.26
C GLN A 249 18.91 -10.61 -17.52
N LEU A 250 18.02 -11.01 -16.61
CA LEU A 250 17.30 -10.09 -15.73
C LEU A 250 18.27 -9.26 -14.87
N ALA A 251 19.26 -9.90 -14.25
CA ALA A 251 20.26 -9.23 -13.41
C ALA A 251 21.03 -8.16 -14.21
N LYS A 252 21.48 -8.48 -15.43
CA LYS A 252 22.13 -7.52 -16.34
C LYS A 252 21.19 -6.38 -16.73
N THR A 253 19.93 -6.67 -17.03
CA THR A 253 18.93 -5.65 -17.35
C THR A 253 18.70 -4.71 -16.16
N VAL A 254 18.54 -5.24 -14.95
CA VAL A 254 18.36 -4.43 -13.73
C VAL A 254 19.57 -3.54 -13.50
N ALA A 255 20.79 -4.09 -13.57
CA ALA A 255 22.03 -3.34 -13.35
C ALA A 255 22.24 -2.24 -14.40
N THR A 256 21.90 -2.50 -15.66
CA THR A 256 22.06 -1.51 -16.75
C THR A 256 21.01 -0.40 -16.69
N ARG A 257 19.77 -0.70 -16.28
CA ARG A 257 18.68 0.29 -16.24
C ARG A 257 18.65 1.12 -14.95
N LEU A 258 19.04 0.53 -13.83
CA LEU A 258 18.88 1.14 -12.50
C LEU A 258 20.24 1.54 -11.91
N ILE A 259 20.88 2.55 -12.49
CA ILE A 259 22.21 3.01 -12.06
C ILE A 259 22.28 3.54 -10.62
N TYR A 260 21.13 3.93 -10.04
CA TYR A 260 21.03 4.46 -8.67
C TYR A 260 20.58 3.40 -7.65
N LEU A 261 20.51 2.13 -8.05
CA LEU A 261 20.04 1.04 -7.21
C LEU A 261 20.98 0.82 -6.04
N ASN A 262 20.45 0.91 -4.82
CA ASN A 262 21.19 0.63 -3.59
C ASN A 262 20.64 -0.56 -2.79
N ARG A 263 19.48 -1.09 -3.19
CA ARG A 263 18.91 -2.29 -2.60
C ARG A 263 18.09 -3.06 -3.63
N PHE A 264 18.45 -4.31 -3.81
CA PHE A 264 17.72 -5.28 -4.60
C PHE A 264 17.26 -6.39 -3.66
N ASP A 265 15.96 -6.65 -3.62
CA ASP A 265 15.40 -7.81 -2.93
C ASP A 265 14.63 -8.65 -3.96
N CYS A 266 14.73 -9.98 -3.91
CA CYS A 266 14.04 -10.83 -4.88
C CYS A 266 13.51 -12.14 -4.30
N HIS A 267 12.49 -12.68 -4.97
CA HIS A 267 12.02 -14.05 -4.88
C HIS A 267 11.57 -14.45 -6.30
N ILE A 268 12.47 -15.02 -7.09
CA ILE A 268 12.25 -15.22 -8.52
C ILE A 268 12.37 -16.71 -8.83
N ASP A 269 11.27 -17.28 -9.30
CA ASP A 269 11.21 -18.64 -9.80
C ASP A 269 11.65 -18.64 -11.26
N ASN A 270 12.80 -19.25 -11.54
CA ASN A 270 13.32 -19.33 -12.90
C ASN A 270 12.85 -20.64 -13.55
N THR A 271 12.06 -20.52 -14.61
CA THR A 271 11.48 -21.66 -15.33
C THR A 271 12.28 -22.07 -16.56
N SER A 272 13.36 -21.35 -16.89
CA SER A 272 14.18 -21.65 -18.07
C SER A 272 15.10 -22.86 -17.83
N ALA A 273 15.06 -23.83 -18.75
CA ALA A 273 15.67 -25.16 -18.57
C ALA A 273 17.19 -25.23 -18.86
N ASP A 274 17.79 -24.19 -19.43
CA ASP A 274 18.94 -24.42 -20.32
C ASP A 274 20.28 -23.77 -19.96
N ALA A 275 20.49 -23.23 -18.76
CA ALA A 275 21.88 -22.94 -18.33
C ALA A 275 22.06 -22.90 -16.82
N VAL A 276 23.09 -23.60 -16.33
CA VAL A 276 23.60 -23.39 -14.97
C VAL A 276 24.31 -22.04 -14.96
N THR A 277 23.59 -20.98 -14.58
CA THR A 277 24.27 -19.72 -14.22
C THR A 277 24.95 -19.91 -12.87
N SER A 278 26.24 -19.58 -12.77
CA SER A 278 26.92 -19.53 -11.48
C SER A 278 26.37 -18.38 -10.64
N ILE A 279 26.13 -18.62 -9.35
CA ILE A 279 25.71 -17.56 -8.44
C ILE A 279 26.79 -16.47 -8.30
N ASP A 280 28.06 -16.86 -8.40
CA ASP A 280 29.19 -15.93 -8.32
C ASP A 280 29.16 -14.94 -9.49
N GLU A 281 28.82 -15.41 -10.69
CA GLU A 281 28.65 -14.54 -11.86
C GLU A 281 27.53 -13.51 -11.64
N ILE A 282 26.42 -13.91 -11.02
CA ILE A 282 25.31 -13.01 -10.70
C ILE A 282 25.74 -11.95 -9.68
N GLN A 283 26.42 -12.37 -8.62
CA GLN A 283 26.85 -11.48 -7.54
C GLN A 283 27.90 -10.45 -8.01
N GLN A 284 28.70 -10.80 -9.03
CA GLN A 284 29.68 -9.89 -9.63
C GLN A 284 29.05 -8.82 -10.54
N ILE A 285 27.81 -8.98 -11.02
CA ILE A 285 27.17 -8.01 -11.92
C ILE A 285 26.90 -6.68 -11.23
N HIS A 286 26.50 -6.70 -9.96
CA HIS A 286 26.14 -5.48 -9.24
C HIS A 286 26.32 -5.64 -7.73
N PRO A 287 26.83 -4.62 -6.99
CA PRO A 287 27.05 -4.72 -5.54
C PRO A 287 25.80 -5.09 -4.72
N CYS A 288 24.61 -4.74 -5.20
CA CYS A 288 23.35 -5.09 -4.53
C CYS A 288 22.97 -6.58 -4.64
N PHE A 289 23.64 -7.36 -5.49
CA PHE A 289 23.29 -8.75 -5.74
C PHE A 289 24.02 -9.75 -4.82
N VAL A 290 24.94 -9.28 -3.98
CA VAL A 290 25.72 -10.12 -3.04
C VAL A 290 24.83 -10.96 -2.10
N ARG A 291 23.62 -10.47 -1.76
CA ARG A 291 22.67 -11.17 -0.89
C ARG A 291 21.82 -12.22 -1.62
N ILE A 292 21.96 -12.36 -2.94
CA ILE A 292 21.18 -13.33 -3.72
C ILE A 292 21.77 -14.72 -3.50
N LYS A 293 20.88 -15.67 -3.20
CA LYS A 293 21.13 -17.10 -3.16
C LYS A 293 20.29 -17.81 -4.21
N CYS A 294 20.84 -18.89 -4.76
CA CYS A 294 20.10 -19.82 -5.62
C CYS A 294 19.77 -21.07 -4.82
N ILE A 295 18.48 -21.43 -4.77
CA ILE A 295 18.01 -22.72 -4.26
C ILE A 295 17.59 -23.56 -5.45
N THR A 296 18.17 -24.74 -5.59
CA THR A 296 17.76 -25.72 -6.59
C THR A 296 16.71 -26.64 -5.97
N GLY A 297 15.51 -26.62 -6.53
CA GLY A 297 14.42 -27.51 -6.14
C GLY A 297 14.48 -28.86 -6.87
N ASN A 298 13.54 -29.74 -6.52
CA ASN A 298 13.32 -30.98 -7.26
C ASN A 298 12.96 -30.66 -8.72
N TYR A 299 13.35 -31.53 -9.65
CA TYR A 299 13.13 -31.36 -11.11
C TYR A 299 13.91 -30.22 -11.79
N GLY A 300 14.95 -29.68 -11.14
CA GLY A 300 15.86 -28.71 -11.77
C GLY A 300 15.39 -27.25 -11.75
N TYR A 301 14.22 -26.97 -11.15
CA TYR A 301 13.75 -25.60 -10.92
C TYR A 301 14.70 -24.83 -9.99
N ARG A 302 14.88 -23.54 -10.27
CA ARG A 302 15.76 -22.66 -9.48
C ARG A 302 15.00 -21.48 -8.94
N ILE A 303 15.18 -21.22 -7.65
CA ILE A 303 14.60 -20.08 -6.95
C ILE A 303 15.74 -19.16 -6.54
N TYR A 304 15.71 -17.93 -7.03
CA TYR A 304 16.66 -16.88 -6.63
C TYR A 304 16.01 -16.01 -5.58
N LYS A 305 16.59 -15.96 -4.38
CA LYS A 305 16.07 -15.15 -3.28
C LYS A 305 17.15 -14.37 -2.56
N THR A 306 16.78 -13.23 -2.00
CA THR A 306 17.64 -12.47 -1.08
C THR A 306 17.37 -12.86 0.36
N ASP A 307 18.42 -13.05 1.17
CA ASP A 307 18.31 -13.25 2.63
C ASP A 307 17.89 -11.97 3.38
#